data_AF-A0A536TTE5-F1
#
_entry.id   AF-A0A536TTE5-F1
#
_cell.length_a   1.000
_cell.length_b   1.000
_cell.length_c   1.000
_cell.angle_alpha   90.00
_cell.angle_beta   90.00
_cell.angle_gamma   90.00
#
_symmetry.space_group_name_H-M   'P 1'
#
loop_
_entity.id
_entity.type
_entity.pdbx_description
1 polymer ?
#
loop_
_entity_poly.entity_id
_entity_poly.type
_entity_poly.pdbx_seq_one_letter_code
_entity_poly.pdbx_strand_id
1 'polypeptide(L)' 'MQNSFWGYRRENGRVGVRNHVIILPVDDLSNSAAEAVAHNIKGTMAIPHPYGRLQFGADLDL' A
#
# COMPACT_ATOMS: atom_id res chain seq x y z
N MET A 1 6.26 34.97 8.75
CA MET A 1 4.97 34.26 8.78
C MET A 1 5.26 32.80 9.05
N GLN A 2 4.54 32.14 9.97
CA GLN A 2 4.68 30.69 10.16
C GLN A 2 3.90 29.97 9.07
N ASN A 3 4.59 29.21 8.23
CA ASN A 3 3.95 28.36 7.24
C ASN A 3 3.51 27.05 7.93
N SER A 4 2.23 26.96 8.29
CA SER A 4 1.61 25.77 8.86
C SER A 4 0.54 25.20 7.93
N PHE A 5 0.24 23.90 8.10
CA PHE A 5 -0.84 23.22 7.38
C PHE A 5 -1.46 22.14 8.28
N TRP A 6 -2.71 21.76 7.98
CA TRP A 6 -3.37 20.64 8.63
C TRP A 6 -2.86 19.31 8.06
N GLY A 7 -2.32 18.44 8.91
CA GLY A 7 -1.72 17.17 8.49
C GLY A 7 -1.93 16.03 9.48
N TYR A 8 -1.69 14.82 9.01
CA TYR A 8 -1.82 13.58 9.79
C TYR A 8 -0.49 13.22 10.42
N ARG A 9 -0.36 13.44 11.73
CA ARG A 9 0.84 13.11 12.51
C ARG A 9 0.94 11.60 12.73
N ARG A 10 2.13 11.03 12.53
CA ARG A 10 2.46 9.63 12.82
C ARG A 10 3.29 9.53 14.09
N GLU A 11 3.33 8.35 14.69
CA GLU A 11 4.08 8.07 15.93
C GLU A 11 5.59 8.38 15.80
N ASN A 12 6.16 8.17 14.60
CA ASN A 12 7.56 8.48 14.29
C ASN A 12 7.84 9.98 14.03
N GLY A 13 6.90 10.87 14.32
CA GLY A 13 7.05 12.31 14.15
C GLY A 13 6.86 12.85 12.73
N ARG A 14 6.78 11.98 11.70
CA ARG A 14 6.48 12.40 10.33
C ARG A 14 5.02 12.86 10.21
N VAL A 15 4.77 13.82 9.31
CA VAL A 15 3.43 14.36 9.04
C VAL A 15 3.08 14.14 7.56
N GLY A 16 1.93 13.53 7.30
CA GLY A 16 1.41 13.31 5.95
C GLY A 16 0.32 14.31 5.58
N VAL A 17 0.21 14.64 4.30
CA VAL A 17 -0.89 15.46 3.74
C VAL A 17 -2.15 14.65 3.41
N ARG A 18 -2.06 13.31 3.46
CA ARG A 18 -3.17 12.38 3.19
C ARG A 18 -3.17 11.23 4.21
N ASN A 19 -4.35 10.67 4.46
CA ASN A 19 -4.54 9.50 5.33
C ASN A 19 -5.33 8.42 4.61
N HIS A 20 -4.62 7.55 3.87
CA HIS A 20 -5.22 6.47 3.10
C HIS A 20 -5.27 5.17 3.91
N VAL A 21 -6.35 4.41 3.72
CA VAL A 21 -6.39 2.99 4.07
C VAL A 21 -5.92 2.21 2.85
N ILE A 22 -4.78 1.52 2.97
CA ILE A 22 -4.16 0.83 1.85
C ILE A 22 -4.47 -0.66 1.94
N ILE A 23 -4.78 -1.26 0.80
CA ILE A 23 -4.83 -2.72 0.62
C ILE A 23 -3.58 -3.09 -0.16
N LEU A 24 -2.63 -3.73 0.53
CA LEU A 24 -1.35 -4.13 -0.04
C LEU A 24 -1.37 -5.66 -0.24
N PRO A 25 -1.55 -6.16 -1.47
CA PRO A 25 -1.41 -7.58 -1.75
C PRO A 25 0.04 -8.02 -1.50
N VAL A 26 0.22 -9.29 -1.12
CA VAL A 26 1.55 -9.88 -0.86
C VAL A 26 2.17 -10.44 -2.14
N ASP A 27 1.32 -10.86 -3.08
CA ASP A 27 1.68 -11.50 -4.35
C ASP A 27 0.80 -11.00 -5.50
N ASP A 28 1.21 -11.32 -6.73
CA ASP A 28 0.51 -10.87 -7.93
C ASP A 28 -0.88 -11.51 -8.14
N LEU A 29 -1.14 -12.69 -7.59
CA LEU A 29 -2.43 -13.38 -7.72
C LEU A 29 -3.49 -12.65 -6.89
N SER A 30 -3.06 -12.19 -5.72
CA SER A 30 -3.86 -11.43 -4.77
C SER A 30 -4.20 -10.01 -5.26
N ASN A 31 -3.58 -9.50 -6.33
CA ASN A 31 -3.90 -8.19 -6.91
C ASN A 31 -5.39 -8.07 -7.25
N SER A 32 -5.94 -9.09 -7.91
CA SER A 32 -7.36 -9.10 -8.32
C SER A 32 -8.31 -9.01 -7.12
N ALA A 33 -7.98 -9.71 -6.03
CA ALA A 33 -8.74 -9.64 -4.79
C ALA A 33 -8.61 -8.26 -4.12
N ALA A 34 -7.40 -7.69 -4.08
CA ALA A 34 -7.15 -6.36 -3.52
C ALA A 34 -7.94 -5.27 -4.28
N GLU A 35 -7.96 -5.32 -5.61
CA GLU A 35 -8.73 -4.41 -6.46
C GLU A 35 -10.23 -4.56 -6.26
N ALA A 36 -10.73 -5.80 -6.14
CA ALA A 36 -12.14 -6.05 -5.86
C ALA A 36 -12.56 -5.49 -4.50
N VAL A 37 -11.72 -5.61 -3.46
CA VAL A 37 -11.99 -4.98 -2.15
C VAL A 37 -11.96 -3.46 -2.27
N ALA A 38 -10.99 -2.86 -2.94
CA ALA A 38 -10.92 -1.41 -3.12
C ALA A 38 -12.12 -0.85 -3.89
N HIS A 39 -12.63 -1.59 -4.87
CA HIS A 39 -13.83 -1.22 -5.61
C HIS A 39 -15.06 -1.13 -4.70
N ASN A 40 -15.22 -2.13 -3.81
CA ASN A 40 -16.38 -2.26 -2.93
C ASN A 40 -16.30 -1.39 -1.67
N ILE A 41 -15.11 -1.21 -1.10
CA ILE A 41 -14.90 -0.48 0.17
C ILE A 41 -14.37 0.93 -0.11
N LYS A 42 -15.26 1.93 -0.05
CA LYS A 42 -14.91 3.32 -0.33
C LYS A 42 -13.93 3.88 0.70
N GLY A 43 -13.00 4.71 0.23
CA GLY A 43 -11.94 5.29 1.07
C GLY A 43 -10.69 4.41 1.21
N THR A 44 -10.71 3.20 0.65
CA THR A 44 -9.53 2.34 0.55
C THR A 44 -8.86 2.48 -0.82
N MET A 45 -7.58 2.08 -0.90
CA MET A 45 -6.79 2.12 -2.13
C MET A 45 -5.94 0.86 -2.24
N ALA A 46 -6.15 0.07 -3.29
CA ALA A 46 -5.27 -1.04 -3.64
C ALA A 46 -3.97 -0.53 -4.28
N ILE A 47 -2.85 -1.14 -3.93
CA ILE A 47 -1.54 -0.90 -4.56
C ILE A 47 -1.04 -2.24 -5.12
N PRO A 48 -1.46 -2.62 -6.34
CA PRO A 48 -1.03 -3.88 -6.93
C PRO A 48 0.44 -3.83 -7.33
N HIS A 49 1.09 -5.00 -7.32
CA HIS A 49 2.47 -5.14 -7.76
C HIS A 49 2.70 -6.44 -8.53
N PRO A 50 3.69 -6.49 -9.44
CA PRO A 50 4.00 -7.71 -10.19
C PRO A 50 4.82 -8.73 -9.37
N TYR A 51 5.26 -8.37 -8.17
CA TYR A 51 6.07 -9.25 -7.31
C TYR A 51 5.26 -10.42 -6.75
N GLY A 52 5.92 -11.55 -6.45
CA GLY A 52 5.30 -12.66 -5.71
C GLY A 52 4.83 -13.87 -6.52
N ARG A 53 5.01 -13.86 -7.86
CA ARG A 53 4.80 -15.05 -8.70
C ARG A 53 6.11 -15.59 -9.24
N LEU A 54 6.47 -16.80 -8.81
CA LEU A 54 7.66 -17.54 -9.26
C LEU A 54 8.98 -16.73 -9.13
N GLN A 55 8.99 -15.71 -8.29
CA GLN A 55 10.18 -14.95 -7.98
C GLN A 55 10.88 -15.63 -6.82
N PHE A 56 11.82 -16.50 -7.18
CA PHE A 56 12.84 -16.98 -6.27
C PHE A 56 13.83 -15.83 -6.05
N GLY A 57 14.11 -15.52 -4.79
CA GLY A 57 15.17 -14.58 -4.44
C GLY A 57 16.54 -15.23 -4.65
N ALA A 58 17.40 -15.19 -3.64
CA ALA A 58 18.55 -16.10 -3.56
C ALA A 58 18.15 -17.62 -3.61
N ASP A 59 16.85 -17.93 -3.62
CA ASP A 59 16.28 -19.28 -3.67
C ASP A 59 16.36 -19.95 -5.06
N LEU A 60 16.90 -19.28 -6.09
CA LEU A 60 17.10 -19.88 -7.41
C LEU A 60 18.37 -20.77 -7.48
N ASP A 61 19.33 -20.57 -6.56
CA ASP A 61 20.66 -21.19 -6.59
C ASP A 61 20.82 -22.41 -5.66
N LEU A 62 19.72 -23.09 -5.28
CA LEU A 62 19.72 -24.38 -4.55
C LEU A 62 19.36 -25.56 -5.45
#